data_AF-A0A349H8C2-F1
#
_entry.id   AF-A0A349H8C2-F1
#
_cell.length_a   1.000
_cell.length_b   1.000
_cell.length_c   1.000
_cell.angle_alpha   90.00
_cell.angle_beta   90.00
_cell.angle_gamma   90.00
#
_symmetry.space_group_name_H-M   'P 1'
#
loop_
_entity.id
_entity.type
_entity.pdbx_description
1 polymer ?
#
loop_
_entity_poly.entity_id
_entity_poly.type
_entity_poly.pdbx_seq_one_letter_code
_entity_poly.pdbx_strand_id
1 'polypeptide(L)' 'MGKQRQSWTVEEKLGIVLAVLSERQSVAEVARQHGVNEKQIC' A
#
# COMPACT_ATOMS: atom_id res chain seq x y z
N MET A 1 -9.34 14.81 -15.46
CA MET A 1 -9.24 14.25 -14.09
C MET A 1 -8.00 13.38 -14.02
N GLY A 2 -6.83 13.96 -13.76
CA GLY A 2 -5.56 13.24 -13.76
C GLY A 2 -5.52 12.22 -12.62
N LYS A 3 -5.25 10.95 -12.92
CA LYS A 3 -4.98 9.94 -11.89
C LYS A 3 -3.72 10.42 -11.15
N GLN A 4 -3.89 10.96 -9.96
CA GLN A 4 -2.78 11.35 -9.09
C GLN A 4 -2.06 10.06 -8.73
N ARG A 5 -0.96 9.78 -9.43
CA ARG A 5 -0.13 8.61 -9.18
C ARG A 5 0.58 8.91 -7.87
N GLN A 6 0.07 8.36 -6.78
CA GLN A 6 0.67 8.50 -5.47
C GLN A 6 2.09 7.96 -5.59
N SER A 7 3.08 8.83 -5.41
CA SER A 7 4.47 8.46 -5.55
C SER A 7 4.93 7.99 -4.18
N TRP A 8 5.07 6.68 -4.05
CA TRP A 8 5.53 6.04 -2.83
C TRP A 8 7.05 6.07 -2.79
N THR A 9 7.62 6.36 -1.62
CA THR A 9 9.04 6.10 -1.41
C THR A 9 9.29 4.59 -1.31
N VAL A 10 10.55 4.19 -1.47
CA VAL A 10 10.94 2.78 -1.34
C VAL A 10 10.72 2.31 0.10
N GLU A 11 10.98 3.19 1.06
CA GLU A 11 10.82 2.96 2.49
C GLU A 11 9.34 2.72 2.86
N GLU A 12 8.41 3.50 2.31
CA GLU A 12 6.98 3.31 2.54
C GLU A 12 6.50 1.96 1.97
N LYS A 13 6.94 1.61 0.76
CA LYS A 13 6.61 0.31 0.16
C LYS A 13 7.17 -0.85 0.97
N LEU A 14 8.41 -0.72 1.44
CA LEU A 14 9.04 -1.75 2.27
C LEU A 14 8.28 -1.95 3.58
N GLY A 15 7.86 -0.87 4.24
CA GLY A 15 7.06 -0.94 5.47
C GLY A 15 5.74 -1.70 5.27
N ILE A 16 5.06 -1.46 4.16
CA ILE A 16 3.81 -2.17 3.81
C ILE A 16 4.05 -3.65 3.56
N VAL A 17 5.05 -3.98 2.73
CA VAL A 17 5.35 -5.37 2.40
C VAL A 17 5.71 -6.14 3.67
N LEU A 18 6.51 -5.55 4.56
CA LEU A 18 6.86 -6.16 5.84
C LEU A 18 5.64 -6.35 6.76
N ALA A 19 4.72 -5.38 6.82
CA ALA A 19 3.50 -5.48 7.60
C ALA A 19 2.58 -6.60 7.10
N VAL A 20 2.45 -6.73 5.78
CA VAL A 20 1.66 -7.80 5.13
C VAL A 20 2.30 -9.17 5.34
N LEU A 21 3.61 -9.30 5.12
CA LEU A 21 4.34 -10.56 5.33
C LEU A 21 4.38 -11.01 6.79
N SER A 22 4.31 -10.06 7.72
CA SER A 22 4.24 -10.37 9.16
C SER A 22 2.82 -10.70 9.63
N GLU A 23 1.84 -10.80 8.72
CA GLU A 23 0.41 -10.98 9.00
C GLU A 23 -0.19 -9.91 9.94
N ARG A 24 0.50 -8.77 10.10
CA ARG A 24 0.07 -7.67 10.98
C ARG A 24 -1.05 -6.86 10.34
N GLN A 25 -1.09 -6.79 9.01
CA GLN A 25 -2.12 -6.09 8.26
C GLN A 25 -2.45 -6.86 6.98
N SER A 26 -3.73 -6.93 6.62
CA SER A 26 -4.15 -7.45 5.33
C SER A 26 -3.90 -6.44 4.21
N VAL A 27 -3.72 -6.90 2.97
CA VAL A 27 -3.59 -6.01 1.79
C VAL A 27 -4.80 -5.07 1.67
N ALA A 28 -5.99 -5.56 1.98
CA ALA A 28 -7.22 -4.77 2.01
C ALA A 28 -7.18 -3.66 3.07
N GLU A 29 -6.62 -3.92 4.26
CA GLU A 29 -6.44 -2.90 5.29
C GLU A 29 -5.53 -1.77 4.83
N VAL A 30 -4.37 -2.13 4.27
CA VAL A 30 -3.40 -1.15 3.79
C VAL A 30 -3.99 -0.34 2.64
N ALA A 31 -4.70 -1.00 1.71
CA ALA A 31 -5.39 -0.33 0.61
C ALA A 31 -6.38 0.73 1.11
N ARG A 32 -7.21 0.38 2.11
CA ARG A 32 -8.15 1.32 2.75
C ARG A 32 -7.44 2.47 3.44
N GLN A 33 -6.38 2.21 4.20
CA GLN A 33 -5.64 3.24 4.94
C GLN A 33 -5.00 4.27 4.01
N HIS A 34 -4.48 3.82 2.87
CA HIS A 34 -3.80 4.68 1.92
C HIS A 34 -4.74 5.24 0.84
N GLY A 35 -6.02 4.86 0.84
CA GLY A 35 -6.99 5.30 -0.17
C GLY A 35 -6.67 4.78 -1.58
N VAL A 36 -5.93 3.67 -1.67
CA VAL A 36 -5.50 3.07 -2.94
C VAL A 36 -6.25 1.79 -3.22
N ASN A 37 -6.27 1.37 -4.49
CA ASN A 37 -6.77 0.05 -4.85
C ASN A 37 -5.72 -1.00 -4.45
N GLU A 38 -6.15 -2.19 -4.02
CA GLU A 38 -5.25 -3.30 -3.67
C GLU A 38 -4.25 -3.64 -4.80
N LYS A 39 -4.67 -3.49 -6.07
CA LYS A 39 -3.81 -3.65 -7.26
C LYS A 39 -2.68 -2.62 -7.39
N GLN A 40 -2.65 -1.60 -6.54
CA GLN A 40 -1.56 -0.61 -6.49
C GLN A 40 -0.52 -0.95 -5.41
N ILE A 41 -0.83 -1.91 -4.54
CA ILE A 41 0.06 -2.38 -3.47
C ILE A 41 0.92 -3.54 -3.96
N CYS A 42 0.34 -4.46 -4.75
CA CYS A 42 1.00 -5.59 -5.39
C CYS A 42 1.29 -5.32 -6.87
#